data_AF-A0A7J5XF58-F1
#
_entry.id   AF-A0A7J5XF58-F1
#
_cell.length_a   1.000
_cell.length_b   1.000
_cell.length_c   1.000
_cell.angle_alpha   90.00
_cell.angle_beta   90.00
_cell.angle_gamma   90.00
#
_symmetry.space_group_name_H-M   'P 1'
#
loop_
_entity.id
_entity.type
_entity.pdbx_description
1 polymer ?
#
loop_
_entity_poly.entity_id
_entity_poly.type
_entity_poly.pdbx_seq_one_letter_code
_entity_poly.pdbx_strand_id
1 'polypeptide(L)'
;MSAAQSQTLVSKLEALQCHFTWDLDISTSLLNHRRDNLEDIGTNDGNPWLGHIYNLRGFIQYKLGSNKEAQKFFNKATEAFSRIRSADEGPWLVVNYGNLAWLHHHLGDQAESEATCLRSTP
;
A
#
# COMPACT_ATOMS: atom_id res chain seq x y z
N MET A 1 -0.67 -10.20 -23.44
CA MET A 1 -1.70 -9.99 -22.40
C MET A 1 -2.94 -9.45 -23.08
N SER A 2 -4.11 -10.05 -22.84
CA SER A 2 -5.35 -9.62 -23.50
C SER A 2 -6.09 -8.54 -22.70
N ALA A 3 -6.90 -7.72 -23.36
CA ALA A 3 -7.74 -6.72 -22.70
C ALA A 3 -8.70 -7.37 -21.65
N ALA A 4 -9.17 -8.59 -21.90
CA ALA A 4 -10.03 -9.33 -20.98
C ALA A 4 -9.33 -9.73 -19.68
N GLN A 5 -8.05 -10.13 -19.73
CA GLN A 5 -7.25 -10.42 -18.54
C GLN A 5 -7.00 -9.15 -17.72
N SER A 6 -6.70 -8.03 -18.38
CA SER A 6 -6.52 -6.73 -17.72
C SER A 6 -7.81 -6.28 -17.03
N GLN A 7 -8.96 -6.42 -17.69
CA GLN A 7 -10.26 -6.07 -17.11
C GLN A 7 -10.60 -6.93 -15.89
N THR A 8 -10.27 -8.22 -15.95
CA THR A 8 -10.49 -9.16 -14.83
C THR A 8 -9.64 -8.77 -13.61
N LEU A 9 -8.39 -8.32 -13.81
CA LEU A 9 -7.52 -7.90 -12.73
C LEU A 9 -7.98 -6.58 -12.09
N VAL A 10 -8.40 -5.59 -12.87
CA VAL A 10 -8.91 -4.32 -12.33
C VAL A 10 -10.10 -4.55 -11.39
N SER A 11 -11.06 -5.41 -11.77
CA SER A 11 -12.20 -5.72 -10.89
C SER A 11 -11.78 -6.43 -9.60
N LYS A 12 -10.72 -7.25 -9.62
CA LYS A 12 -10.15 -7.83 -8.38
C LYS A 12 -9.52 -6.74 -7.50
N LEU A 13 -8.77 -5.81 -8.10
CA LEU A 13 -8.11 -4.71 -7.39
C LEU A 13 -9.11 -3.75 -6.74
N GLU A 14 -10.22 -3.45 -7.43
CA GLU A 14 -11.32 -2.62 -6.91
C GLU A 14 -12.03 -3.24 -5.70
N ALA A 15 -12.01 -4.57 -5.58
CA ALA A 15 -12.61 -5.28 -4.44
C ALA A 15 -11.72 -5.30 -3.18
N LEU A 16 -10.44 -4.94 -3.30
CA LEU A 16 -9.51 -4.96 -2.18
C LEU A 16 -9.84 -3.89 -1.14
N GLN A 17 -9.53 -4.16 0.13
CA GLN A 17 -9.64 -3.16 1.20
C GLN A 17 -8.28 -2.49 1.40
N CYS A 18 -8.06 -1.34 0.73
CA CYS A 18 -6.81 -0.60 0.79
C CYS A 18 -7.00 0.90 0.51
N HIS A 19 -5.96 1.72 0.66
CA HIS A 19 -6.09 3.17 0.53
C HIS A 19 -6.54 3.64 -0.87
N PHE A 20 -6.29 2.82 -1.90
CA PHE A 20 -6.70 3.09 -3.27
C PHE A 20 -8.21 2.90 -3.49
N THR A 21 -8.89 2.14 -2.64
CA THR A 21 -10.32 1.82 -2.75
C THR A 21 -11.18 2.46 -1.64
N TRP A 22 -10.56 3.15 -0.67
CA TRP A 22 -11.26 3.80 0.43
C TRP A 22 -11.82 5.19 0.11
N ASP A 23 -11.90 5.56 -1.18
CA ASP A 23 -12.40 6.85 -1.65
C ASP A 23 -11.82 8.06 -0.89
N LEU A 24 -10.51 8.00 -0.67
CA LEU A 24 -9.77 9.06 0.01
C LEU A 24 -9.53 10.21 -0.96
N ASP A 25 -10.52 11.08 -1.15
CA ASP A 25 -10.32 12.36 -1.82
C ASP A 25 -9.57 13.31 -0.88
N ILE A 26 -8.29 13.54 -1.17
CA ILE A 26 -7.40 14.34 -0.34
C ILE A 26 -6.74 15.39 -1.24
N SER A 27 -6.99 16.67 -0.92
CA SER A 27 -6.36 17.79 -1.62
C SER A 27 -4.83 17.72 -1.49
N THR A 28 -4.10 18.25 -2.48
CA THR A 28 -2.64 18.29 -2.47
C THR A 28 -2.07 19.02 -1.24
N SER A 29 -2.75 20.07 -0.75
CA SER A 29 -2.34 20.77 0.46
C SER A 29 -2.45 19.88 1.71
N LEU A 30 -3.53 19.10 1.84
CA LEU A 30 -3.72 18.15 2.93
C LEU A 30 -2.75 16.97 2.82
N LEU A 31 -2.46 16.48 1.61
CA LEU A 31 -1.43 15.45 1.38
C LEU A 31 -0.04 15.90 1.83
N ASN A 32 0.37 17.12 1.46
CA ASN A 32 1.65 17.69 1.89
C ASN A 32 1.69 17.85 3.41
N HIS A 33 0.64 18.42 4.02
CA HIS A 33 0.58 18.57 5.47
C HIS A 33 0.67 17.23 6.21
N ARG A 34 -0.03 16.19 5.73
CA ARG A 34 0.05 14.84 6.29
C ARG A 34 1.42 14.21 6.09
N ARG A 35 2.04 14.38 4.92
CA ARG A 35 3.41 13.89 4.66
C ARG A 35 4.37 14.45 5.72
N ASP A 36 4.31 15.74 5.96
CA ASP A 36 5.21 16.45 6.89
C ASP A 36 4.94 16.00 8.34
N ASN A 37 3.67 15.91 8.76
CA ASN A 37 3.31 15.42 10.10
C ASN A 37 3.70 13.95 10.36
N LEU A 38 3.76 13.12 9.32
CA LEU A 38 4.12 11.70 9.43
C LEU A 38 5.63 11.44 9.33
N GLU A 39 6.45 12.48 9.13
CA GLU A 39 7.90 12.34 8.97
C GLU A 39 8.54 11.79 10.26
N ASP A 40 8.17 12.35 11.42
CA ASP A 40 8.80 12.07 12.72
C ASP A 40 8.20 10.87 13.46
N ILE A 41 6.95 10.48 13.17
CA ILE A 41 6.20 9.45 13.91
C ILE A 41 6.79 8.03 13.70
N GLY A 42 7.56 7.84 12.63
CA GLY A 42 8.08 6.53 12.18
C GLY A 42 9.55 6.23 12.52
N THR A 43 10.10 6.82 13.58
CA THR A 43 11.55 6.73 13.89
C THR A 43 11.91 5.77 15.03
N ASN A 44 10.94 5.27 15.80
CA ASN A 44 11.20 4.36 16.92
C ASN A 44 10.87 2.91 16.55
N ASP A 45 11.87 2.03 16.57
CA ASP A 45 11.76 0.60 16.21
C ASP A 45 10.78 -0.21 17.09
N GLY A 46 10.35 0.33 18.23
CA GLY A 46 9.33 -0.27 19.10
C GLY A 46 7.88 0.18 18.84
N ASN A 47 7.62 1.04 17.84
CA ASN A 47 6.28 1.57 17.61
C ASN A 47 5.39 0.50 16.92
N PRO A 48 4.32 -0.03 17.57
CA PRO A 48 3.46 -1.04 16.95
C PRO A 48 2.69 -0.51 15.73
N TRP A 49 2.59 0.81 15.58
CA TRP A 49 1.90 1.47 14.46
C TRP A 49 2.79 1.72 13.25
N LEU A 50 4.07 1.35 13.32
CA LEU A 50 5.05 1.68 12.29
C LEU A 50 4.64 1.16 10.91
N GLY A 51 4.13 -0.08 10.85
CA GLY A 51 3.60 -0.66 9.61
C GLY A 51 2.47 0.18 9.01
N HIS A 52 1.50 0.60 9.84
CA HIS A 52 0.37 1.43 9.40
C HIS A 52 0.81 2.82 8.92
N ILE A 53 1.73 3.46 9.64
CA ILE A 53 2.28 4.77 9.29
C ILE A 53 2.98 4.71 7.93
N TYR A 54 3.84 3.71 7.72
CA TYR A 54 4.51 3.53 6.44
C TYR A 54 3.52 3.23 5.32
N ASN A 55 2.47 2.45 5.58
CA ASN A 55 1.46 2.13 4.58
C ASN A 55 0.71 3.41 4.11
N LEU A 56 0.35 4.29 5.04
CA LEU A 56 -0.27 5.58 4.69
C LEU A 56 0.72 6.52 3.98
N ARG A 57 1.98 6.59 4.43
CA ARG A 57 3.02 7.39 3.76
C ARG A 57 3.24 6.94 2.32
N GLY A 58 3.22 5.63 2.05
CA GLY A 58 3.32 5.10 0.70
C GLY A 58 2.20 5.58 -0.21
N PHE A 59 0.96 5.54 0.27
CA PHE A 59 -0.19 6.07 -0.47
C PHE A 59 -0.10 7.58 -0.73
N ILE A 60 0.29 8.36 0.28
CA ILE A 60 0.48 9.81 0.13
C ILE A 60 1.55 10.12 -0.92
N GLN A 61 2.69 9.42 -0.89
CA GLN A 61 3.75 9.60 -1.89
C GLN A 61 3.29 9.25 -3.30
N TYR A 62 2.49 8.20 -3.46
CA TYR A 62 1.86 7.86 -4.73
C TYR A 62 0.97 9.01 -5.23
N LYS A 63 0.06 9.52 -4.39
CA LYS A 63 -0.84 10.64 -4.75
C LYS A 63 -0.08 11.93 -5.07
N LEU A 64 1.10 12.13 -4.48
CA LEU A 64 2.01 13.24 -4.78
C LEU A 64 2.90 12.98 -6.02
N GLY A 65 2.73 11.85 -6.72
CA GLY A 65 3.43 11.52 -7.97
C GLY A 65 4.77 10.80 -7.81
N SER A 66 5.10 10.31 -6.62
CA SER A 66 6.36 9.62 -6.33
C SER A 66 6.18 8.11 -6.12
N ASN A 67 6.10 7.36 -7.22
CA ASN A 67 5.94 5.90 -7.18
C ASN A 67 7.12 5.18 -6.49
N LYS A 68 8.35 5.71 -6.65
CA LYS A 68 9.55 5.14 -6.03
C LYS A 68 9.51 5.23 -4.51
N GLU A 69 9.14 6.39 -3.96
CA GLU A 69 9.00 6.53 -2.51
C GLU A 69 7.77 5.77 -2.01
N ALA A 70 6.68 5.70 -2.78
CA ALA A 70 5.54 4.86 -2.47
C ALA A 70 5.96 3.39 -2.24
N GLN A 71 6.69 2.81 -3.20
CA GLN A 71 7.19 1.43 -3.10
C GLN A 71 8.09 1.22 -1.88
N LYS A 72 9.03 2.14 -1.64
CA LYS A 72 9.93 2.09 -0.48
C LYS A 72 9.17 2.07 0.83
N PHE A 73 8.13 2.89 0.97
CA PHE A 73 7.30 2.92 2.18
C PHE A 73 6.44 1.67 2.32
N PHE A 74 5.84 1.13 1.26
CA PHE A 74 5.11 -0.14 1.34
C PHE A 74 6.04 -1.33 1.72
N ASN A 75 7.28 -1.34 1.23
CA ASN A 75 8.26 -2.35 1.65
C ASN A 75 8.61 -2.21 3.13
N LYS A 76 8.86 -0.99 3.61
CA LYS A 76 9.06 -0.73 5.04
C LYS A 76 7.86 -1.12 5.90
N ALA A 77 6.64 -0.92 5.40
CA ALA A 77 5.42 -1.38 6.08
C ALA A 77 5.41 -2.90 6.21
N THR A 78 5.74 -3.61 5.12
CA THR A 78 5.88 -5.08 5.11
C THR A 78 6.90 -5.57 6.14
N GLU A 79 8.08 -4.94 6.18
CA GLU A 79 9.13 -5.25 7.16
C GLU A 79 8.65 -5.00 8.60
N ALA A 80 8.02 -3.86 8.86
CA ALA A 80 7.53 -3.51 10.19
C ALA A 80 6.46 -4.50 10.69
N PHE A 81 5.51 -4.87 9.83
CA PHE A 81 4.51 -5.89 10.17
C PHE A 81 5.15 -7.25 10.47
N SER A 82 6.15 -7.65 9.68
CA SER A 82 6.86 -8.94 9.84
C SER A 82 7.70 -9.02 11.12
N ARG A 83 8.14 -7.87 11.67
CA ARG A 83 8.91 -7.82 12.92
C ARG A 83 8.03 -7.93 14.17
N ILE A 84 6.83 -7.38 14.11
CA ILE A 84 5.93 -7.27 15.28
C ILE A 84 5.01 -8.48 15.38
N ARG A 85 4.68 -9.11 14.25
CA ARG A 85 3.70 -10.20 14.18
C ARG A 85 4.26 -11.33 13.33
N SER A 86 4.13 -12.56 13.84
CA SER A 86 4.36 -13.73 13.00
C SER A 86 3.38 -13.70 11.81
N ALA A 87 3.80 -14.24 10.66
CA ALA A 87 2.96 -14.27 9.45
C ALA A 87 1.58 -14.94 9.67
N ASP A 88 1.46 -15.70 10.77
CA ASP A 88 0.31 -16.49 11.17
C ASP A 88 -0.69 -15.71 12.06
N GLU A 89 -0.38 -14.48 12.50
CA GLU A 89 -1.18 -13.68 13.45
C GLU A 89 -2.30 -12.82 12.82
N GLY A 90 -2.63 -13.04 11.54
CA GLY A 90 -3.84 -12.52 10.92
C GLY A 90 -3.65 -11.47 9.81
N PRO A 91 -4.74 -10.84 9.33
CA PRO A 91 -4.82 -10.12 8.05
C PRO A 91 -4.17 -8.73 8.04
N TRP A 92 -3.11 -8.51 8.81
CA TRP A 92 -2.50 -7.19 9.01
C TRP A 92 -1.76 -6.69 7.76
N LEU A 93 -1.34 -7.61 6.91
CA LEU A 93 -0.71 -7.29 5.63
C LEU A 93 -1.73 -7.06 4.50
N VAL A 94 -3.02 -7.34 4.70
CA VAL A 94 -4.05 -7.23 3.65
C VAL A 94 -4.07 -5.84 3.00
N VAL A 95 -4.12 -4.79 3.83
CA VAL A 95 -4.10 -3.40 3.34
C VAL A 95 -2.79 -3.07 2.62
N ASN A 96 -1.67 -3.57 3.13
CA ASN A 96 -0.34 -3.36 2.54
C ASN A 96 -0.19 -4.04 1.17
N TYR A 97 -0.58 -5.30 1.07
CA TYR A 97 -0.57 -6.01 -0.21
C TYR A 97 -1.59 -5.44 -1.19
N GLY A 98 -2.73 -4.93 -0.71
CA GLY A 98 -3.67 -4.22 -1.58
C GLY A 98 -3.06 -2.96 -2.19
N ASN A 99 -2.34 -2.17 -1.39
CA ASN A 99 -1.64 -0.99 -1.88
C ASN A 99 -0.50 -1.34 -2.86
N LEU A 100 0.29 -2.40 -2.58
CA LEU A 100 1.33 -2.87 -3.49
C LEU A 100 0.75 -3.38 -4.81
N ALA A 101 -0.34 -4.14 -4.77
CA ALA A 101 -1.00 -4.67 -5.96
C ALA A 101 -1.47 -3.52 -6.88
N TRP A 102 -2.06 -2.47 -6.31
CA TRP A 102 -2.42 -1.25 -7.03
C TRP A 102 -1.21 -0.50 -7.59
N LEU A 103 -0.13 -0.37 -6.81
CA LEU A 103 1.10 0.27 -7.28
C LEU A 103 1.71 -0.48 -8.47
N HIS A 104 1.82 -1.80 -8.41
CA HIS A 104 2.32 -2.63 -9.51
C HIS A 104 1.44 -2.50 -10.76
N HIS A 105 0.11 -2.47 -10.59
CA HIS A 105 -0.82 -2.25 -11.70
C HIS A 105 -0.56 -0.90 -12.38
N HIS A 106 -0.42 0.19 -11.61
CA HIS A 106 -0.14 1.53 -12.14
C HIS A 106 1.25 1.65 -12.79
N LEU A 107 2.22 0.82 -12.37
CA LEU A 107 3.54 0.72 -13.00
C LEU A 107 3.54 -0.16 -14.26
N GLY A 108 2.42 -0.81 -14.60
CA GLY A 108 2.31 -1.72 -15.73
C GLY A 108 2.82 -3.14 -15.46
N ASP A 109 3.20 -3.45 -14.22
CA ASP A 109 3.65 -4.78 -13.80
C ASP A 109 2.47 -5.65 -13.38
N GLN A 110 1.76 -6.16 -14.38
CA GLN A 110 0.53 -6.93 -14.17
C GLN A 110 0.79 -8.27 -13.47
N ALA A 111 1.96 -8.89 -13.70
CA ALA A 111 2.30 -10.17 -13.09
C ALA A 111 2.49 -10.01 -11.57
N GLU A 112 3.25 -9.00 -11.15
CA GLU A 112 3.46 -8.73 -9.74
C GLU A 112 2.19 -8.18 -9.07
N SER A 113 1.38 -7.41 -9.81
CA SER A 113 0.07 -6.96 -9.35
C SER A 113 -0.86 -8.14 -9.03
N GLU A 114 -0.98 -9.13 -9.92
CA GLU A 114 -1.81 -10.32 -9.69
C GLU A 114 -1.26 -11.17 -8.54
N ALA A 115 0.05 -11.43 -8.51
CA ALA A 115 0.68 -12.20 -7.44
C ALA A 115 0.46 -11.55 -6.06
N THR A 116 0.58 -10.22 -5.98
CA THR A 116 0.38 -9.49 -4.72
C THR A 116 -1.09 -9.38 -4.35
N CYS A 117 -2.00 -9.23 -5.32
CA CYS A 117 -3.45 -9.22 -5.10
C CYS A 117 -3.92 -10.49 -4.38
N LEU A 118 -3.40 -11.66 -4.76
CA LEU A 118 -3.72 -12.94 -4.11
C LEU A 118 -3.27 -13.01 -2.64
N ARG A 119 -2.26 -12.22 -2.25
CA ARG A 119 -1.78 -12.12 -0.86
C ARG A 119 -2.61 -11.13 -0.04
N SER A 120 -3.44 -10.31 -0.68
CA SER A 120 -4.34 -9.34 -0.05
C SER A 120 -5.72 -9.93 0.26
N THR A 121 -6.05 -11.13 -0.24
CA THR A 121 -7.30 -11.82 0.08
C THR A 121 -7.13 -12.69 1.34
N PRO A 122 -8.02 -12.59 2.35
CA PRO A 122 -7.97 -13.43 3.54
C PRO A 122 -8.15 -14.93 3.25
#